data_AF-A0A7W0LGY3-F1
#
_entry.id   AF-A0A7W0LGY3-F1
#
_cell.length_a   1.000
_cell.length_b   1.000
_cell.length_c   1.000
_cell.angle_alpha   90.00
_cell.angle_beta   90.00
_cell.angle_gamma   90.00
#
_symmetry.space_group_name_H-M   'P 1'
#
loop_
_entity.id
_entity.type
_entity.pdbx_description
1 polymer ?
#
loop_
_entity_poly.entity_id
_entity_poly.type
_entity_poly.pdbx_seq_one_letter_code
_entity_poly.pdbx_strand_id
1 'polypeptide(L)'
;MAKHRVAIVGAFVLAGLVLFAVGLFFIGDRRMMFDKNFEIYTEFAQLGGLQTGAIVRVAGMDAGEVETIHVPGSPSAKFRVKMRVRQDLRPLVRLDSIASIQNDGLVGNKFLQVEPGTDQAPTVPDRGTIKSREPFDLSTMLQKMNDSVDLVTTTITDLKVGLDEALLAVSSTAKDAQVLIKDIGSEIRAITTSGQKVTADLQVIVAGVRQGRGTIGKLVNDDTLYTKITGIADQADQVIANLRDASQDAKLAVADFRGEKGPMKGLTGDLQRSLASARETLADLAESSEALKRGFFFKGFFNKRGYFDLDDVTVDQYRQGALETDGRRVLRVWVGSEVLFEKSADGKERLTDSGRQRLDSAMGAFLKYPRNTPFVVEGYAGGGTNAERLVASRQRAQLARDYLLSKYPLDPSYLAVMPLGRDAPGSPAGGQWDGVALAVFVQR
;
A
#
# COMPACT_ATOMS: atom_id res chain seq x y z
N MET A 1 60.19 -31.98 53.88
CA MET A 1 58.91 -31.29 53.60
C MET A 1 58.88 -30.49 52.29
N ALA A 2 59.99 -29.88 51.83
CA ALA A 2 59.98 -29.04 50.61
C ALA A 2 59.66 -29.79 49.29
N LYS A 3 60.14 -31.04 49.10
CA LYS A 3 59.90 -31.82 47.87
C LYS A 3 58.43 -32.16 47.59
N HIS A 4 57.61 -32.36 48.63
CA HIS A 4 56.18 -32.63 48.45
C HIS A 4 55.40 -31.41 47.94
N ARG A 5 55.78 -30.19 48.35
CA ARG A 5 55.12 -28.97 47.89
C ARG A 5 55.33 -28.74 46.39
N VAL A 6 56.53 -29.02 45.88
CA VAL A 6 56.84 -28.90 44.45
C VAL A 6 56.04 -29.90 43.60
N ALA A 7 55.89 -31.14 44.07
CA ALA A 7 55.09 -32.16 43.38
C ALA A 7 53.60 -31.79 43.29
N ILE A 8 53.03 -31.22 44.36
CA ILE A 8 51.62 -30.78 44.39
C ILE A 8 51.40 -29.60 43.45
N VAL A 9 52.32 -28.63 43.40
CA VAL A 9 52.25 -27.50 42.47
C VAL A 9 52.36 -27.98 41.02
N GLY A 10 53.27 -28.92 40.74
CA GLY A 10 53.38 -29.55 39.41
C GLY A 10 52.10 -30.25 38.97
N ALA A 11 51.48 -31.02 39.87
CA ALA A 11 50.21 -31.71 39.60
C ALA A 11 49.06 -30.72 39.35
N PHE A 12 48.98 -29.61 40.10
CA PHE A 12 47.97 -28.58 39.90
C PHE A 12 48.11 -27.88 38.54
N VAL A 13 49.34 -27.53 38.14
CA VAL A 13 49.61 -26.93 36.83
C VAL A 13 49.26 -27.90 35.70
N LEU A 14 49.63 -29.19 35.82
CA LEU A 14 49.26 -30.23 34.86
C LEU A 14 47.75 -30.41 34.74
N ALA A 15 47.03 -30.47 35.87
CA ALA A 15 45.58 -30.58 35.87
C ALA A 15 44.91 -29.35 35.22
N GLY A 16 45.42 -28.15 35.51
CA GLY A 16 44.96 -26.92 34.88
C GLY A 16 45.19 -26.91 33.37
N LEU A 17 46.34 -27.41 32.91
CA LEU A 17 46.69 -27.47 31.49
C LEU A 17 45.83 -28.50 30.74
N VAL A 18 45.55 -29.64 31.35
CA VAL A 18 44.61 -30.64 30.81
C VAL A 18 43.20 -30.05 30.74
N LEU A 19 42.72 -29.39 31.78
CA LEU A 19 41.40 -28.78 31.80
C LEU A 19 41.28 -27.65 30.76
N PHE A 20 42.34 -26.86 30.57
CA PHE A 20 42.43 -25.85 29.53
C PHE A 20 42.41 -26.47 28.12
N ALA A 21 43.17 -27.55 27.89
CA ALA A 21 43.16 -28.27 26.62
C ALA A 21 41.78 -28.89 26.31
N VAL A 22 41.10 -29.45 27.31
CA VAL A 22 39.71 -29.93 27.19
C VAL A 22 38.76 -28.77 26.87
N GLY A 23 38.91 -27.62 27.54
CA GLY A 23 38.14 -26.41 27.25
C GLY A 23 38.31 -25.94 25.80
N LEU A 24 39.55 -25.92 25.29
CA LEU A 24 39.84 -25.60 23.89
C LEU A 24 39.21 -26.61 22.91
N PHE A 25 39.23 -27.90 23.25
CA PHE A 25 38.62 -28.94 22.44
C PHE A 25 37.08 -28.75 22.34
N PHE A 26 36.41 -28.46 23.45
CA PHE A 26 34.97 -28.15 23.46
C PHE A 26 34.63 -26.89 22.64
N ILE A 27 35.52 -25.89 22.60
CA ILE A 27 35.35 -24.70 21.76
C ILE A 27 35.53 -25.04 20.28
N GLY A 28 36.49 -25.90 19.94
CA GLY A 28 36.74 -26.36 18.55
C GLY A 28 35.60 -27.22 17.99
N ASP A 29 35.03 -28.08 18.83
CA ASP A 29 33.91 -28.96 18.48
C ASP A 29 32.64 -28.17 18.13
N ARG A 30 32.33 -27.13 18.92
CA ARG A 30 31.21 -26.21 18.62
C ARG A 30 31.36 -25.40 17.33
N ARG A 31 32.55 -25.34 16.72
CA ARG A 31 32.81 -24.65 15.45
C ARG A 31 32.77 -25.58 14.23
N MET A 32 32.30 -26.82 14.37
CA MET A 32 32.26 -27.81 13.28
C MET A 32 33.62 -27.99 12.57
N MET A 33 34.73 -27.86 13.30
CA MET A 33 36.09 -28.02 12.76
C MET A 33 36.50 -29.49 12.57
N PHE A 34 35.72 -30.44 13.10
CA PHE A 34 36.05 -31.87 13.09
C PHE A 34 35.12 -32.74 12.21
N ASP A 35 34.07 -32.16 11.63
CA ASP A 35 33.20 -32.89 10.70
C ASP A 35 33.86 -33.07 9.33
N LYS A 36 33.57 -34.18 8.65
CA LYS A 36 33.99 -34.38 7.26
C LYS A 36 33.22 -33.40 6.38
N ASN A 37 33.94 -32.59 5.61
CA ASN A 37 33.36 -31.61 4.70
C ASN A 37 33.89 -31.79 3.29
N PHE A 38 33.14 -31.31 2.31
CA PHE A 38 33.56 -31.14 0.93
C PHE A 38 33.46 -29.67 0.52
N GLU A 39 34.22 -29.30 -0.50
CA GLU A 39 34.31 -27.92 -0.97
C GLU A 39 33.48 -27.75 -2.24
N ILE A 40 32.76 -26.64 -2.34
CA ILE A 40 32.05 -26.26 -3.57
C ILE A 40 32.22 -24.76 -3.84
N TYR A 41 32.07 -24.41 -5.11
CA TYR A 41 32.21 -23.04 -5.60
C TYR A 41 30.91 -22.53 -6.20
N THR A 42 30.74 -21.22 -6.16
CA THR A 42 29.70 -20.52 -6.93
C THR A 42 30.18 -19.12 -7.29
N GLU A 43 29.51 -18.46 -8.23
CA GLU A 43 29.96 -17.18 -8.79
C GLU A 43 28.84 -16.15 -8.84
N PHE A 44 29.02 -14.98 -8.21
CA PHE A 44 28.02 -13.90 -8.19
C PHE A 44 28.58 -12.65 -8.84
N ALA A 45 27.75 -11.90 -9.58
CA ALA A 45 28.13 -10.56 -10.03
C ALA A 45 28.17 -9.59 -8.85
N GLN A 46 27.27 -9.75 -7.87
CA GLN A 46 27.20 -8.90 -6.69
C GLN A 46 27.00 -9.74 -5.42
N LEU A 47 27.77 -9.44 -4.38
CA LEU A 47 27.71 -10.17 -3.11
C LEU A 47 26.66 -9.61 -2.15
N GLY A 48 26.20 -8.37 -2.38
CA GLY A 48 25.17 -7.72 -1.58
C GLY A 48 25.46 -7.67 -0.08
N GLY A 49 26.72 -7.76 0.38
CA GLY A 49 27.08 -7.80 1.80
C GLY A 49 27.37 -9.19 2.39
N LEU A 50 27.48 -10.24 1.57
CA LEU A 50 27.98 -11.55 2.00
C LEU A 50 29.43 -11.44 2.52
N GLN A 51 29.71 -12.07 3.66
CA GLN A 51 31.02 -12.05 4.32
C GLN A 51 31.62 -13.46 4.43
N THR A 52 32.94 -13.54 4.53
CA THR A 52 33.62 -14.78 4.93
C THR A 52 33.17 -15.19 6.33
N GLY A 53 32.89 -16.48 6.53
CA GLY A 53 32.29 -17.03 7.74
C GLY A 53 30.75 -16.99 7.75
N ALA A 54 30.11 -16.47 6.71
CA ALA A 54 28.65 -16.55 6.58
C ALA A 54 28.19 -18.01 6.53
N ILE A 55 27.04 -18.29 7.16
CA ILE A 55 26.46 -19.63 7.21
C ILE A 55 26.04 -20.06 5.79
N VAL A 56 26.33 -21.31 5.45
CA VAL A 56 25.81 -21.98 4.25
C VAL A 56 24.71 -22.93 4.67
N ARG A 57 23.53 -22.79 4.06
CA ARG A 57 22.37 -23.66 4.28
C ARG A 57 22.09 -24.50 3.06
N VAL A 58 21.80 -25.78 3.24
CA VAL A 58 21.35 -26.68 2.17
C VAL A 58 19.93 -27.12 2.51
N ALA A 59 18.97 -26.89 1.61
CA ALA A 59 17.56 -27.21 1.83
C ALA A 59 17.00 -26.67 3.18
N GLY A 60 17.41 -25.46 3.56
CA GLY A 60 17.02 -24.80 4.82
C GLY A 60 17.77 -25.26 6.08
N MET A 61 18.66 -26.26 6.00
CA MET A 61 19.45 -26.75 7.14
C MET A 61 20.85 -26.12 7.16
N ASP A 62 21.34 -25.76 8.34
CA ASP A 62 22.73 -25.30 8.53
C ASP A 62 23.71 -26.40 8.13
N ALA A 63 24.44 -26.14 7.05
CA ALA A 63 25.20 -27.14 6.31
C ALA A 63 26.70 -26.85 6.27
N GLY A 64 27.12 -25.62 6.62
CA GLY A 64 28.52 -25.24 6.67
C GLY A 64 28.71 -23.72 6.62
N GLU A 65 29.79 -23.27 6.00
CA GLU A 65 30.17 -21.85 6.00
C GLU A 65 30.91 -21.42 4.72
N VAL A 66 30.87 -20.11 4.45
CA VAL A 66 31.66 -19.47 3.40
C VAL A 66 33.11 -19.35 3.86
N GLU A 67 34.02 -20.04 3.20
CA GLU A 67 35.42 -20.10 3.60
C GLU A 67 36.24 -18.94 3.02
N THR A 68 36.02 -18.59 1.75
CA THR A 68 36.77 -17.51 1.10
C THR A 68 35.98 -16.92 -0.06
N ILE A 69 36.07 -15.60 -0.21
CA ILE A 69 35.50 -14.86 -1.34
C ILE A 69 36.67 -14.33 -2.17
N HIS A 70 36.81 -14.80 -3.41
CA HIS A 70 37.83 -14.32 -4.34
C HIS A 70 37.28 -13.11 -5.10
N VAL A 71 37.99 -11.99 -4.97
CA VAL A 71 37.68 -10.74 -5.69
C VAL A 71 38.06 -10.91 -7.16
N PRO A 72 37.16 -10.54 -8.11
CA PRO A 72 37.46 -10.62 -9.53
C PRO A 72 38.58 -9.64 -9.93
N GLY A 73 39.39 -10.04 -10.92
CA GLY A 73 40.48 -9.20 -11.46
C GLY A 73 40.02 -8.08 -12.40
N SER A 74 38.73 -8.06 -12.77
CA SER A 74 38.14 -7.00 -13.60
C SER A 74 36.71 -6.67 -13.11
N PRO A 75 36.20 -5.44 -13.37
CA PRO A 75 34.84 -5.05 -12.98
C PRO A 75 33.72 -5.88 -13.63
N SER A 76 34.01 -6.56 -14.74
CA SER A 76 33.06 -7.42 -15.46
C SER A 76 33.09 -8.88 -15.03
N ALA A 77 34.09 -9.29 -14.24
CA ALA A 77 34.21 -10.66 -13.75
C ALA A 77 33.43 -10.85 -12.44
N LYS A 78 33.00 -12.09 -12.18
CA LYS A 78 32.20 -12.47 -11.01
C LYS A 78 33.07 -12.77 -9.79
N PHE A 79 32.53 -12.51 -8.60
CA PHE A 79 33.12 -12.97 -7.34
C PHE A 79 32.98 -14.48 -7.22
N ARG A 80 34.09 -15.18 -7.02
CA ARG A 80 34.08 -16.64 -6.80
C ARG A 80 34.08 -16.94 -5.32
N VAL A 81 33.00 -17.54 -4.84
CA VAL A 81 32.77 -17.87 -3.44
C VAL A 81 33.09 -19.35 -3.22
N LYS A 82 34.03 -19.62 -2.31
CA LYS A 82 34.38 -20.96 -1.83
C LYS A 82 33.56 -21.26 -0.57
N MET A 83 32.88 -22.40 -0.56
CA MET A 83 32.03 -22.84 0.54
C MET A 83 32.48 -24.21 1.01
N ARG A 84 32.45 -24.41 2.32
CA ARG A 84 32.65 -25.70 2.97
C ARG A 84 31.30 -26.23 3.41
N VAL A 85 30.94 -27.44 2.99
CA VAL A 85 29.64 -28.07 3.26
C VAL A 85 29.86 -29.45 3.88
N ARG A 86 29.03 -29.83 4.84
CA ARG A 86 29.09 -31.14 5.50
C ARG A 86 28.87 -32.29 4.52
N GLN A 87 29.67 -33.36 4.67
CA GLN A 87 29.68 -34.51 3.76
C GLN A 87 28.34 -35.27 3.71
N ASP A 88 27.58 -35.29 4.80
CA ASP A 88 26.31 -36.01 4.88
C ASP A 88 25.21 -35.38 4.00
N LEU A 89 25.33 -34.09 3.66
CA LEU A 89 24.41 -33.37 2.78
C LEU A 89 24.82 -33.42 1.31
N ARG A 90 25.94 -34.08 0.97
CA ARG A 90 26.43 -34.22 -0.40
C ARG A 90 25.40 -34.79 -1.39
N PRO A 91 24.52 -35.76 -1.04
CA PRO A 91 23.51 -36.26 -1.97
C PRO A 91 22.49 -35.23 -2.44
N LEU A 92 22.31 -34.12 -1.71
CA LEU A 92 21.37 -33.05 -2.04
C LEU A 92 21.99 -31.98 -2.96
N VAL A 93 23.32 -31.89 -2.99
CA VAL A 93 24.05 -30.90 -3.79
C VAL A 93 24.45 -31.52 -5.12
N ARG A 94 23.77 -31.10 -6.19
CA ARG A 94 23.96 -31.57 -7.56
C ARG A 94 24.52 -30.45 -8.44
N LEU A 95 24.94 -30.77 -9.65
CA LEU A 95 25.46 -29.76 -10.60
C LEU A 95 24.41 -28.70 -11.00
N ASP A 96 23.13 -29.02 -10.91
CA ASP A 96 22.02 -28.10 -11.18
C ASP A 96 21.51 -27.37 -9.93
N SER A 97 22.08 -27.64 -8.75
CA SER A 97 21.80 -26.88 -7.53
C SER A 97 22.06 -25.39 -7.73
N ILE A 98 21.24 -24.57 -7.08
CA ILE A 98 21.29 -23.11 -7.19
C ILE A 98 21.70 -22.52 -5.85
N ALA A 99 22.81 -21.80 -5.84
CA ALA A 99 23.25 -20.97 -4.74
C ALA A 99 22.59 -19.59 -4.83
N SER A 100 22.06 -19.08 -3.74
CA SER A 100 21.52 -17.73 -3.65
C SER A 100 21.96 -17.07 -2.35
N ILE A 101 22.25 -15.77 -2.40
CA ILE A 101 22.56 -14.99 -1.21
C ILE A 101 21.23 -14.46 -0.68
N GLN A 102 20.89 -14.84 0.54
CA GLN A 102 19.64 -14.45 1.22
C GLN A 102 19.94 -13.75 2.54
N ASN A 103 18.96 -13.00 3.03
CA ASN A 103 19.04 -12.37 4.34
C ASN A 103 18.27 -13.23 5.34
N ASP A 104 18.78 -13.34 6.57
CA ASP A 104 18.01 -13.95 7.66
C ASP A 104 16.88 -12.99 8.11
N GLY A 105 15.71 -13.14 7.49
CA GLY A 105 14.63 -12.15 7.59
C GLY A 105 14.93 -10.85 6.83
N LEU A 106 14.23 -9.77 7.16
CA LEU A 106 14.29 -8.53 6.36
C LEU A 106 15.59 -7.72 6.54
N VAL A 107 16.20 -7.77 7.73
CA VAL A 107 17.39 -6.95 8.10
C VAL A 107 18.47 -7.81 8.79
N GLY A 108 18.46 -9.12 8.58
CA GLY A 108 19.45 -10.00 9.20
C GLY A 108 20.76 -10.11 8.44
N ASN A 109 21.66 -10.90 9.01
CA ASN A 109 22.92 -11.24 8.36
C ASN A 109 22.66 -12.00 7.06
N LYS A 110 23.58 -11.83 6.10
CA LYS A 110 23.55 -12.55 4.83
C LYS A 110 24.01 -13.97 5.07
N PHE A 111 23.29 -14.93 4.51
CA PHE A 111 23.68 -16.33 4.47
C PHE A 111 23.56 -16.83 3.03
N LEU A 112 24.24 -17.94 2.74
CA LEU A 112 24.22 -18.53 1.42
C LEU A 112 23.29 -19.75 1.44
N GLN A 113 22.20 -19.68 0.69
CA GLN A 113 21.25 -20.78 0.53
C GLN A 113 21.59 -21.58 -0.72
N VAL A 114 21.78 -22.88 -0.55
CA VAL A 114 21.89 -23.86 -1.63
C VAL A 114 20.55 -24.58 -1.74
N GLU A 115 19.86 -24.38 -2.85
CA GLU A 115 18.67 -25.16 -3.23
C GLU A 115 19.12 -26.57 -3.68
N PRO A 116 18.44 -27.64 -3.24
CA PRO A 116 18.77 -28.99 -3.67
C PRO A 116 18.58 -29.12 -5.19
N GLY A 117 19.43 -29.91 -5.82
CA GLY A 117 19.33 -30.18 -7.25
C GLY A 117 18.33 -31.28 -7.57
N THR A 118 18.12 -31.57 -8.85
CA THR A 118 17.20 -32.63 -9.27
C THR A 118 17.85 -34.01 -9.14
N ASP A 119 17.04 -35.05 -8.90
CA ASP A 119 17.55 -36.43 -8.75
C ASP A 119 18.25 -36.97 -10.01
N GLN A 120 17.91 -36.40 -11.18
CA GLN A 120 18.51 -36.76 -12.47
C GLN A 120 19.89 -36.14 -12.69
N ALA A 121 20.21 -35.08 -11.95
CA ALA A 121 21.50 -34.43 -12.06
C ALA A 121 22.58 -35.17 -11.25
N PRO A 122 23.80 -35.31 -11.77
CA PRO A 122 24.89 -35.92 -11.03
C PRO A 122 25.25 -35.07 -9.81
N THR A 123 25.70 -35.73 -8.74
CA THR A 123 26.26 -35.06 -7.56
C THR A 123 27.44 -34.20 -7.94
N VAL A 124 27.55 -33.03 -7.32
CA VAL A 124 28.68 -32.13 -7.55
C VAL A 124 30.00 -32.84 -7.16
N PRO A 125 31.03 -32.81 -8.01
CA PRO A 125 32.36 -33.28 -7.63
C PRO A 125 32.91 -32.40 -6.51
N ASP A 126 33.88 -32.91 -5.76
CA ASP A 126 34.59 -32.06 -4.80
C ASP A 126 35.29 -30.92 -5.57
N ARG A 127 35.20 -29.70 -5.02
CA ARG A 127 35.64 -28.45 -5.67
C ARG A 127 34.88 -28.11 -6.95
N GLY A 128 33.70 -28.69 -7.15
CA GLY A 128 32.81 -28.37 -8.26
C GLY A 128 32.10 -27.03 -8.09
N THR A 129 31.70 -26.44 -9.22
CA THR A 129 30.95 -25.17 -9.25
C THR A 129 29.48 -25.42 -9.49
N ILE A 130 28.62 -24.84 -8.65
CA ILE A 130 27.16 -24.85 -8.78
C ILE A 130 26.64 -23.51 -9.31
N LYS A 131 25.43 -23.51 -9.88
CA LYS A 131 24.81 -22.30 -10.43
C LYS A 131 24.50 -21.29 -9.32
N SER A 132 24.37 -20.02 -9.68
CA SER A 132 24.03 -18.94 -8.77
C SER A 132 22.78 -18.18 -9.23
N ARG A 133 22.05 -17.61 -8.27
CA ARG A 133 21.00 -16.61 -8.47
C ARG A 133 21.41 -15.34 -7.75
N GLU A 134 21.42 -14.22 -8.47
CA GLU A 134 21.80 -12.93 -7.89
C GLU A 134 20.87 -12.58 -6.70
N PRO A 135 21.41 -11.95 -5.64
CA PRO A 135 20.62 -11.56 -4.49
C PRO A 135 19.50 -10.59 -4.87
N PHE A 136 18.35 -10.75 -4.22
CA PHE A 136 17.24 -9.81 -4.34
C PHE A 136 17.49 -8.58 -3.46
N ASP A 137 17.37 -7.38 -4.03
CA ASP A 137 17.50 -6.12 -3.31
C ASP A 137 16.22 -5.28 -3.42
N LEU A 138 15.57 -5.07 -2.27
CA LEU A 138 14.35 -4.27 -2.16
C LEU A 138 14.57 -2.81 -2.57
N SER A 139 15.76 -2.26 -2.33
CA SER A 139 16.07 -0.88 -2.72
C SER A 139 16.03 -0.70 -4.23
N THR A 140 16.55 -1.68 -4.98
CA THR A 140 16.51 -1.68 -6.44
C THR A 140 15.07 -1.83 -6.96
N MET A 141 14.22 -2.61 -6.29
CA MET A 141 12.81 -2.72 -6.65
C MET A 141 12.05 -1.41 -6.39
N LEU A 142 12.26 -0.78 -5.23
CA LEU A 142 11.65 0.51 -4.89
C LEU A 142 12.09 1.63 -5.84
N GLN A 143 13.36 1.64 -6.24
CA GLN A 143 13.85 2.57 -7.26
C GLN A 143 13.15 2.36 -8.60
N LYS A 144 13.12 1.12 -9.11
CA LYS A 144 12.38 0.81 -10.35
C LYS A 144 10.90 1.16 -10.26
N MET A 145 10.30 1.03 -9.08
CA MET A 145 8.92 1.44 -8.83
C MET A 145 8.76 2.96 -8.89
N ASN A 146 9.66 3.72 -8.26
CA ASN A 146 9.67 5.18 -8.34
C ASN A 146 9.84 5.65 -9.79
N ASP A 147 10.79 5.06 -10.53
CA ASP A 147 11.01 5.37 -11.95
C ASP A 147 9.74 5.11 -12.78
N SER A 148 8.99 4.06 -12.43
CA SER A 148 7.71 3.74 -13.09
C SER A 148 6.61 4.75 -12.73
N VAL A 149 6.55 5.20 -11.48
CA VAL A 149 5.61 6.24 -11.03
C VAL A 149 5.91 7.57 -11.72
N ASP A 150 7.18 7.92 -11.88
CA ASP A 150 7.61 9.13 -12.58
C ASP A 150 7.25 9.06 -14.07
N LEU A 151 7.45 7.90 -14.71
CA LEU A 151 7.04 7.68 -16.10
C LEU A 151 5.53 7.83 -16.29
N VAL A 152 4.72 7.25 -15.38
CA VAL A 152 3.26 7.38 -15.41
C VAL A 152 2.83 8.82 -15.21
N THR A 153 3.43 9.53 -14.24
CA THR A 153 3.10 10.93 -13.93
C THR A 153 3.44 11.86 -15.10
N THR A 154 4.58 11.63 -15.74
CA THR A 154 5.01 12.39 -16.93
C THR A 154 4.03 12.16 -18.08
N THR A 155 3.69 10.90 -18.36
CA THR A 155 2.73 10.54 -19.41
C THR A 155 1.35 11.17 -19.18
N ILE A 156 0.86 11.18 -17.93
CA ILE A 156 -0.42 11.81 -17.57
C ILE A 156 -0.35 13.34 -17.78
N THR A 157 0.78 13.95 -17.45
CA THR A 157 0.97 15.40 -17.61
C THR A 157 0.98 15.77 -19.10
N ASP A 158 1.70 15.02 -19.92
CA ASP A 158 1.75 15.22 -21.38
C ASP A 158 0.38 15.00 -22.03
N LEU A 159 -0.36 13.98 -21.60
CA LEU A 159 -1.74 13.75 -22.05
C LEU A 159 -2.68 14.91 -21.69
N LYS A 160 -2.54 15.49 -20.49
CA LYS A 160 -3.35 16.65 -20.09
C LYS A 160 -3.05 17.87 -20.96
N VAL A 161 -1.78 18.13 -21.26
CA VAL A 161 -1.38 19.22 -22.16
C VAL A 161 -1.97 19.02 -23.56
N GLY A 162 -1.84 17.82 -24.13
CA GLY A 162 -2.43 17.51 -25.44
C GLY A 162 -3.96 17.58 -25.45
N LEU A 163 -4.62 17.22 -24.35
CA LEU A 163 -6.07 17.33 -24.21
C LEU A 163 -6.53 18.79 -24.12
N ASP A 164 -5.81 19.64 -23.39
CA ASP A 164 -6.11 21.07 -23.29
C ASP A 164 -5.98 21.75 -24.66
N GLU A 165 -4.95 21.41 -25.45
CA GLU A 165 -4.78 21.89 -26.83
C GLU A 165 -5.92 21.41 -27.75
N ALA A 166 -6.30 20.14 -27.66
CA ALA A 166 -7.42 19.60 -28.44
C ALA A 166 -8.76 20.26 -28.06
N LEU A 167 -8.98 20.52 -26.76
CA LEU A 167 -10.18 21.18 -26.27
C LEU A 167 -10.26 22.63 -26.76
N LEU A 168 -9.12 23.33 -26.80
CA LEU A 168 -9.02 24.68 -27.35
C LEU A 168 -9.34 24.70 -28.84
N ALA A 169 -8.81 23.74 -29.62
CA ALA A 169 -9.09 23.63 -31.05
C ALA A 169 -10.57 23.33 -31.33
N VAL A 170 -11.20 22.46 -30.54
CA VAL A 170 -12.64 22.18 -30.64
C VAL A 170 -13.47 23.40 -30.25
N SER A 171 -13.08 24.13 -29.21
CA SER A 171 -13.76 25.33 -28.74
C SER A 171 -13.67 26.48 -29.76
N SER A 172 -12.51 26.68 -30.40
CA SER A 172 -12.35 27.67 -31.47
C SER A 172 -13.20 27.31 -32.68
N THR A 173 -13.18 26.04 -33.11
CA THR A 173 -14.01 25.55 -34.23
C THR A 173 -15.50 25.75 -33.95
N ALA A 174 -15.95 25.45 -32.72
CA ALA A 174 -17.34 25.67 -32.32
C ALA A 174 -17.73 27.17 -32.34
N LYS A 175 -16.81 28.05 -31.93
CA LYS A 175 -17.01 29.51 -31.96
C LYS A 175 -17.09 30.03 -33.40
N ASP A 176 -16.21 29.56 -34.28
CA ASP A 176 -16.19 29.95 -35.70
C ASP A 176 -17.47 29.49 -36.41
N ALA A 177 -17.93 28.26 -36.14
CA ALA A 177 -19.21 27.77 -36.65
C ALA A 177 -20.40 28.62 -36.18
N GLN A 178 -20.35 29.12 -34.94
CA GLN A 178 -21.41 29.95 -34.38
C GLN A 178 -21.46 31.35 -35.01
N VAL A 179 -20.29 31.91 -35.37
CA VAL A 179 -20.18 33.14 -36.17
C VAL A 179 -20.77 32.93 -37.57
N LEU A 180 -20.40 31.84 -38.23
CA LEU A 180 -20.90 31.52 -39.58
C LEU A 180 -22.44 31.38 -39.61
N ILE A 181 -23.01 30.71 -38.60
CA ILE A 181 -24.47 30.58 -38.45
C ILE A 181 -25.16 31.96 -38.28
N LYS A 182 -24.52 32.87 -37.54
CA LYS A 182 -25.04 34.23 -37.33
C LYS A 182 -25.02 35.04 -38.63
N ASP A 183 -23.94 34.92 -39.41
CA ASP A 183 -23.75 35.63 -40.67
C ASP A 183 -24.71 35.13 -41.75
N ILE A 184 -24.87 33.81 -41.86
CA ILE A 184 -25.89 33.18 -42.74
C ILE A 184 -27.29 33.67 -42.34
N GLY A 185 -27.60 33.76 -41.05
CA GLY A 185 -28.87 34.28 -40.58
C GLY A 185 -29.12 35.75 -40.96
N SER A 186 -28.08 36.59 -41.02
CA SER A 186 -28.20 37.96 -41.54
C SER A 186 -28.37 38.02 -43.06
N GLU A 187 -27.65 37.20 -43.81
CA GLU A 187 -27.77 37.14 -45.27
C GLU A 187 -29.15 36.62 -45.70
N ILE A 188 -29.69 35.60 -45.02
CA ILE A 188 -31.05 35.10 -45.27
C ILE A 188 -32.10 36.18 -45.01
N ARG A 189 -31.94 36.99 -43.96
CA ARG A 189 -32.85 38.14 -43.72
C ARG A 189 -32.74 39.18 -44.82
N ALA A 190 -31.53 39.50 -45.27
CA ALA A 190 -31.32 40.43 -46.38
C ALA A 190 -31.92 39.93 -47.70
N ILE A 191 -31.80 38.62 -47.98
CA ILE A 191 -32.43 37.96 -49.13
C ILE A 191 -33.96 38.00 -49.00
N THR A 192 -34.50 37.73 -47.81
CA THR A 192 -35.96 37.76 -47.57
C THR A 192 -36.53 39.16 -47.78
N THR A 193 -35.86 40.20 -47.25
CA THR A 193 -36.26 41.59 -47.46
C THR A 193 -36.14 42.01 -48.93
N SER A 194 -35.07 41.59 -49.61
CA SER A 194 -34.90 41.84 -51.04
C SER A 194 -35.96 41.11 -51.87
N GLY A 195 -36.30 39.87 -51.53
CA GLY A 195 -37.36 39.09 -52.16
C GLY A 195 -38.75 39.68 -51.95
N GLN A 196 -39.04 40.21 -50.75
CA GLN A 196 -40.26 40.97 -50.49
C GLN A 196 -40.35 42.23 -51.35
N LYS A 197 -39.23 42.96 -51.51
CA LYS A 197 -39.15 44.15 -52.35
C LYS A 197 -39.34 43.81 -53.83
N VAL A 198 -38.68 42.76 -54.32
CA VAL A 198 -38.88 42.23 -55.68
C VAL A 198 -40.32 41.80 -55.90
N THR A 199 -40.95 41.15 -54.92
CA THR A 199 -42.36 40.74 -55.00
C THR A 199 -43.30 41.95 -55.07
N ALA A 200 -43.02 43.00 -54.28
CA ALA A 200 -43.77 44.25 -54.33
C ALA A 200 -43.57 44.99 -55.67
N ASP A 201 -42.35 45.07 -56.16
CA ASP A 201 -42.02 45.67 -57.47
C ASP A 201 -42.69 44.89 -58.61
N LEU A 202 -42.73 43.55 -58.52
CA LEU A 202 -43.45 42.69 -59.46
C LEU A 202 -44.96 42.92 -59.40
N GLN A 203 -45.56 43.13 -58.22
CA GLN A 203 -46.98 43.46 -58.12
C GLN A 203 -47.31 44.79 -58.82
N VAL A 204 -46.43 45.79 -58.71
CA VAL A 204 -46.56 47.08 -59.41
C VAL A 204 -46.42 46.90 -60.92
N ILE A 205 -45.45 46.11 -61.38
CA ILE A 205 -45.25 45.80 -62.81
C ILE A 205 -46.47 45.03 -63.35
N VAL A 206 -46.96 44.00 -62.65
CA VAL A 206 -48.15 43.22 -63.03
C VAL A 206 -49.41 44.08 -63.09
N ALA A 207 -49.57 45.02 -62.15
CA ALA A 207 -50.65 46.00 -62.18
C ALA A 207 -50.55 46.94 -63.40
N GLY A 208 -49.33 47.39 -63.75
CA GLY A 208 -49.06 48.20 -64.95
C GLY A 208 -49.32 47.44 -66.26
N VAL A 209 -49.01 46.13 -66.30
CA VAL A 209 -49.27 45.25 -67.45
C VAL A 209 -50.77 45.03 -67.65
N ARG A 210 -51.56 44.83 -66.58
CA ARG A 210 -53.03 44.73 -66.64
C ARG A 210 -53.71 46.00 -67.16
N GLN A 211 -53.07 47.16 -67.02
CA GLN A 211 -53.54 48.44 -67.55
C GLN A 211 -53.14 48.70 -69.01
N GLY A 212 -52.48 47.74 -69.67
CA GLY A 212 -52.30 47.74 -71.12
C GLY A 212 -51.27 48.73 -71.67
N ARG A 213 -50.29 49.17 -70.86
CA ARG A 213 -49.21 50.07 -71.33
C ARG A 213 -47.85 49.35 -71.40
N GLY A 214 -47.28 49.28 -72.61
CA GLY A 214 -45.87 48.95 -72.85
C GLY A 214 -45.61 47.62 -73.60
N THR A 215 -44.36 47.44 -74.04
CA THR A 215 -43.85 46.35 -74.90
C THR A 215 -43.84 44.95 -74.27
N ILE A 216 -44.31 44.79 -73.02
CA ILE A 216 -44.29 43.53 -72.25
C ILE A 216 -45.35 42.52 -72.71
N GLY A 217 -46.43 42.95 -73.37
CA GLY A 217 -47.45 42.04 -73.90
C GLY A 217 -46.94 41.01 -74.91
N LYS A 218 -45.73 41.22 -75.46
CA LYS A 218 -45.04 40.25 -76.34
C LYS A 218 -44.01 39.36 -75.63
N LEU A 219 -43.61 39.68 -74.39
CA LEU A 219 -42.62 38.91 -73.62
C LEU A 219 -43.24 37.88 -72.67
N VAL A 220 -44.51 38.04 -72.29
CA VAL A 220 -45.21 37.16 -71.32
C VAL A 220 -45.44 35.73 -71.84
N ASN A 221 -45.24 35.49 -73.13
CA ASN A 221 -45.50 34.21 -73.79
C ASN A 221 -44.23 33.39 -74.06
N ASP A 222 -43.10 33.74 -73.44
CA ASP A 222 -41.83 33.03 -73.63
C ASP A 222 -41.63 31.95 -72.55
N ASP A 223 -41.86 30.68 -72.93
CA ASP A 223 -41.79 29.49 -72.08
C ASP A 223 -40.42 29.29 -71.40
N THR A 224 -39.36 29.92 -71.92
CA THR A 224 -37.99 29.79 -71.40
C THR A 224 -37.75 30.57 -70.11
N LEU A 225 -38.53 31.62 -69.85
CA LEU A 225 -38.39 32.42 -68.63
C LEU A 225 -39.08 31.75 -67.44
N TYR A 226 -40.24 31.14 -67.68
CA TYR A 226 -40.98 30.39 -66.67
C TYR A 226 -40.16 29.20 -66.16
N THR A 227 -39.57 28.42 -67.08
CA THR A 227 -38.72 27.26 -66.74
C THR A 227 -37.43 27.63 -66.01
N LYS A 228 -36.81 28.77 -66.29
CA LYS A 228 -35.64 29.26 -65.54
C LYS A 228 -36.00 29.75 -64.14
N ILE A 229 -37.17 30.36 -63.96
CA ILE A 229 -37.64 30.82 -62.65
C ILE A 229 -38.02 29.64 -61.74
N THR A 230 -38.68 28.61 -62.28
CA THR A 230 -39.00 27.40 -61.51
C THR A 230 -37.75 26.60 -61.15
N GLY A 231 -36.76 26.51 -62.05
CA GLY A 231 -35.49 25.83 -61.75
C GLY A 231 -34.67 26.48 -60.62
N ILE A 232 -34.77 27.81 -60.45
CA ILE A 232 -34.14 28.52 -59.32
C ILE A 232 -34.88 28.24 -58.01
N ALA A 233 -36.22 28.14 -58.04
CA ALA A 233 -37.02 27.81 -56.87
C ALA A 233 -36.72 26.37 -56.38
N ASP A 234 -36.65 25.40 -57.30
CA ASP A 234 -36.31 24.00 -56.97
C ASP A 234 -34.89 23.86 -56.38
N GLN A 235 -33.92 24.63 -56.90
CA GLN A 235 -32.57 24.67 -56.35
C GLN A 235 -32.51 25.30 -54.96
N ALA A 236 -33.33 26.32 -54.69
CA ALA A 236 -33.43 26.93 -53.37
C ALA A 236 -34.02 25.95 -52.33
N ASP A 237 -35.04 25.18 -52.70
CA ASP A 237 -35.63 24.17 -51.82
C ASP A 237 -34.65 23.03 -51.49
N GLN A 238 -33.83 22.60 -52.46
CA GLN A 238 -32.78 21.61 -52.23
C GLN A 238 -31.68 22.10 -51.27
N VAL A 239 -31.27 23.37 -51.40
CA VAL A 239 -30.28 23.97 -50.50
C VAL A 239 -30.83 24.07 -49.07
N ILE A 240 -32.10 24.43 -48.91
CA ILE A 240 -32.76 24.50 -47.59
C ILE A 240 -32.89 23.12 -46.97
N ALA A 241 -33.19 22.08 -47.75
CA ALA A 241 -33.24 20.69 -47.27
C ALA A 241 -31.86 20.22 -46.79
N ASN A 242 -30.82 20.39 -47.62
CA ASN A 242 -29.45 19.99 -47.27
C ASN A 242 -28.91 20.72 -46.03
N LEU A 243 -29.25 22.00 -45.87
CA LEU A 243 -28.86 22.77 -44.68
C LEU A 243 -29.59 22.30 -43.42
N ARG A 244 -30.84 21.88 -43.53
CA ARG A 244 -31.60 21.32 -42.41
C ARG A 244 -30.99 19.99 -41.95
N ASP A 245 -30.64 19.12 -42.89
CA ASP A 245 -30.05 17.81 -42.61
C ASP A 245 -28.64 17.96 -41.97
N ALA A 246 -27.78 18.80 -42.54
CA ALA A 246 -26.46 19.09 -41.98
C ALA A 246 -26.53 19.69 -40.56
N SER A 247 -27.52 20.54 -40.28
CA SER A 247 -27.74 21.11 -38.95
C SER A 247 -28.19 20.05 -37.92
N GLN A 248 -28.96 19.06 -38.37
CA GLN A 248 -29.45 17.98 -37.55
C GLN A 248 -28.33 16.98 -37.21
N ASP A 249 -27.49 16.65 -38.18
CA ASP A 249 -26.29 15.80 -37.98
C ASP A 249 -25.28 16.45 -37.04
N ALA A 250 -25.04 17.76 -37.18
CA ALA A 250 -24.17 18.50 -36.27
C ALA A 250 -24.70 18.51 -34.82
N LYS A 251 -26.02 18.62 -34.63
CA LYS A 251 -26.64 18.51 -33.30
C LYS A 251 -26.47 17.12 -32.69
N LEU A 252 -26.61 16.07 -33.49
CA LEU A 252 -26.44 14.69 -33.04
C LEU A 252 -24.98 14.40 -32.66
N ALA A 253 -24.01 14.83 -33.47
CA ALA A 253 -22.58 14.67 -33.18
C ALA A 253 -22.16 15.38 -31.87
N VAL A 254 -22.67 16.59 -31.63
CA VAL A 254 -22.40 17.34 -30.39
C VAL A 254 -23.09 16.72 -29.18
N ALA A 255 -24.30 16.18 -29.36
CA ALA A 255 -25.02 15.47 -28.31
C ALA A 255 -24.35 14.14 -27.93
N ASP A 256 -23.80 13.41 -28.90
CA ASP A 256 -23.09 12.13 -28.66
C ASP A 256 -21.73 12.35 -28.00
N PHE A 257 -21.04 13.45 -28.36
CA PHE A 257 -19.76 13.83 -27.75
C PHE A 257 -19.89 14.34 -26.31
N ARG A 258 -21.01 15.00 -25.96
CA ARG A 258 -21.30 15.53 -24.60
C ARG A 258 -22.21 14.63 -23.76
N GLY A 259 -22.82 13.61 -24.36
CA GLY A 259 -23.78 12.72 -23.73
C GLY A 259 -23.13 11.71 -22.78
N GLU A 260 -23.96 11.02 -21.99
CA GLU A 260 -23.50 10.10 -20.93
C GLU A 260 -22.62 8.93 -21.40
N LYS A 261 -22.64 8.61 -22.70
CA LYS A 261 -21.83 7.55 -23.33
C LYS A 261 -20.62 8.08 -24.10
N GLY A 262 -20.37 9.39 -24.05
CA GLY A 262 -19.24 10.01 -24.72
C GLY A 262 -17.89 9.63 -24.09
N PRO A 263 -16.80 9.63 -24.87
CA PRO A 263 -15.47 9.18 -24.43
C PRO A 263 -14.93 9.95 -23.21
N MET A 264 -15.36 11.20 -23.00
CA MET A 264 -14.98 12.06 -21.86
C MET A 264 -15.47 11.56 -20.49
N LYS A 265 -16.68 10.99 -20.41
CA LYS A 265 -17.26 10.50 -19.14
C LYS A 265 -16.78 9.07 -18.82
N GLY A 266 -16.53 8.27 -19.87
CA GLY A 266 -15.93 6.94 -19.75
C GLY A 266 -14.51 6.99 -19.16
N LEU A 267 -13.65 7.86 -19.69
CA LEU A 267 -12.28 8.03 -19.20
C LEU A 267 -12.23 8.53 -17.75
N THR A 268 -13.07 9.49 -17.37
CA THR A 268 -13.09 10.02 -16.00
C THR A 268 -13.71 9.04 -15.00
N GLY A 269 -14.75 8.29 -15.39
CA GLY A 269 -15.36 7.26 -14.56
C GLY A 269 -14.51 6.00 -14.40
N ASP A 270 -13.72 5.62 -15.40
CA ASP A 270 -12.83 4.46 -15.36
C ASP A 270 -11.53 4.77 -14.60
N LEU A 271 -10.99 5.99 -14.72
CA LEU A 271 -9.86 6.44 -13.90
C LEU A 271 -10.22 6.57 -12.42
N GLN A 272 -11.41 7.10 -12.11
CA GLN A 272 -11.84 7.25 -10.72
C GLN A 272 -12.16 5.89 -10.08
N ARG A 273 -12.72 4.94 -10.85
CA ARG A 273 -12.89 3.54 -10.40
C ARG A 273 -11.57 2.80 -10.28
N SER A 274 -10.64 2.92 -11.23
CA SER A 274 -9.29 2.34 -11.10
C SER A 274 -8.52 2.91 -9.91
N LEU A 275 -8.64 4.20 -9.62
CA LEU A 275 -8.01 4.83 -8.45
C LEU A 275 -8.69 4.41 -7.14
N ALA A 276 -10.01 4.22 -7.13
CA ALA A 276 -10.73 3.69 -5.97
C ALA A 276 -10.37 2.22 -5.72
N SER A 277 -10.38 1.38 -6.75
CA SER A 277 -9.98 -0.04 -6.67
C SER A 277 -8.49 -0.19 -6.34
N ALA A 278 -7.60 0.67 -6.84
CA ALA A 278 -6.19 0.66 -6.46
C ALA A 278 -5.98 1.07 -4.99
N ARG A 279 -6.73 2.07 -4.48
CA ARG A 279 -6.69 2.43 -3.06
C ARG A 279 -7.28 1.34 -2.17
N GLU A 280 -8.35 0.68 -2.60
CA GLU A 280 -8.97 -0.46 -1.91
C GLU A 280 -8.04 -1.67 -1.92
N THR A 281 -7.42 -2.00 -3.05
CA THR A 281 -6.43 -3.09 -3.15
C THR A 281 -5.15 -2.78 -2.35
N LEU A 282 -4.74 -1.52 -2.24
CA LEU A 282 -3.61 -1.09 -1.41
C LEU A 282 -3.96 -1.03 0.08
N ALA A 283 -5.20 -0.71 0.44
CA ALA A 283 -5.73 -0.82 1.78
C ALA A 283 -5.80 -2.31 2.19
N ASP A 284 -6.27 -3.19 1.30
CA ASP A 284 -6.23 -4.64 1.46
C ASP A 284 -4.79 -5.16 1.54
N LEU A 285 -3.83 -4.55 0.84
CA LEU A 285 -2.40 -4.90 0.96
C LEU A 285 -1.81 -4.46 2.30
N ALA A 286 -2.21 -3.30 2.82
CA ALA A 286 -1.83 -2.82 4.14
C ALA A 286 -2.47 -3.69 5.25
N GLU A 287 -3.74 -4.08 5.08
CA GLU A 287 -4.51 -4.95 5.97
C GLU A 287 -4.04 -6.41 5.92
N SER A 288 -3.56 -6.90 4.77
CA SER A 288 -2.91 -8.20 4.63
C SER A 288 -1.43 -8.19 5.08
N SER A 289 -0.75 -7.04 5.08
CA SER A 289 0.53 -6.87 5.77
C SER A 289 0.36 -6.92 7.30
N GLU A 290 -0.76 -6.42 7.81
CA GLU A 290 -1.18 -6.59 9.20
C GLU A 290 -1.50 -8.08 9.50
N ALA A 291 -2.12 -8.81 8.57
CA ALA A 291 -2.32 -10.26 8.73
C ALA A 291 -1.00 -11.07 8.80
N LEU A 292 0.07 -10.59 8.15
CA LEU A 292 1.43 -11.16 8.28
C LEU A 292 2.04 -10.89 9.68
N LYS A 293 1.73 -9.76 10.32
CA LYS A 293 2.11 -9.48 11.72
C LYS A 293 1.34 -10.34 12.71
N ARG A 294 0.06 -10.63 12.40
CA ARG A 294 -0.87 -11.45 13.20
C ARG A 294 -0.62 -12.97 13.09
N GLY A 295 0.28 -13.40 12.20
CA GLY A 295 0.62 -14.82 12.05
C GLY A 295 1.41 -15.36 13.25
N PHE A 296 0.96 -16.49 13.81
CA PHE A 296 1.64 -17.21 14.91
C PHE A 296 3.16 -17.33 14.71
N PHE A 297 3.62 -17.49 13.46
CA PHE A 297 5.02 -17.65 13.08
C PHE A 297 5.91 -16.44 13.41
N PHE A 298 5.39 -15.22 13.37
CA PHE A 298 6.21 -14.01 13.51
C PHE A 298 6.06 -13.32 14.88
N LYS A 299 5.12 -13.79 15.72
CA LYS A 299 4.82 -13.25 17.06
C LYS A 299 6.05 -13.19 17.99
N GLY A 300 6.92 -14.20 17.93
CA GLY A 300 8.16 -14.25 18.73
C GLY A 300 9.28 -13.32 18.25
N PHE A 301 9.28 -12.95 16.96
CA PHE A 301 10.28 -12.07 16.35
C PHE A 301 10.03 -10.60 16.68
N PHE A 302 8.75 -10.18 16.73
CA PHE A 302 8.35 -8.80 17.00
C PHE A 302 8.29 -8.46 18.51
N ASN A 303 7.81 -9.40 19.34
CA ASN A 303 7.74 -9.21 20.80
C ASN A 303 9.10 -8.98 21.47
N LYS A 304 10.17 -9.62 20.96
CA LYS A 304 11.54 -9.47 21.49
C LYS A 304 12.19 -8.12 21.16
N ARG A 305 11.64 -7.36 20.22
CA ARG A 305 12.19 -6.06 19.75
C ARG A 305 11.32 -4.87 20.12
N GLY A 306 10.34 -5.06 21.01
CA GLY A 306 9.51 -3.95 21.50
C GLY A 306 8.39 -3.54 20.56
N TYR A 307 8.04 -4.36 19.57
CA TYR A 307 6.80 -4.23 18.81
C TYR A 307 5.76 -5.14 19.47
N PHE A 308 4.93 -4.57 20.34
CA PHE A 308 3.84 -5.30 21.00
C PHE A 308 2.57 -5.06 20.21
N ASP A 309 2.07 -6.09 19.55
CA ASP A 309 0.71 -6.06 19.02
C ASP A 309 -0.25 -6.37 20.18
N LEU A 310 -0.75 -5.31 20.80
CA LEU A 310 -1.62 -5.43 21.96
C LEU A 310 -3.05 -5.87 21.59
N ASP A 311 -3.42 -5.86 20.31
CA ASP A 311 -4.72 -6.35 19.82
C ASP A 311 -4.76 -7.90 19.75
N ASP A 312 -3.59 -8.55 19.70
CA ASP A 312 -3.39 -10.00 19.64
C ASP A 312 -3.25 -10.69 21.02
N VAL A 313 -3.35 -9.91 22.10
CA VAL A 313 -3.34 -10.41 23.47
C VAL A 313 -4.77 -10.73 23.87
N THR A 314 -5.10 -12.02 23.99
CA THR A 314 -6.41 -12.42 24.50
C THR A 314 -6.59 -11.99 25.95
N VAL A 315 -7.84 -11.81 26.39
CA VAL A 315 -8.17 -11.47 27.79
C VAL A 315 -7.54 -12.46 28.78
N ASP A 316 -7.51 -13.75 28.44
CA ASP A 316 -6.91 -14.78 29.30
C ASP A 316 -5.38 -14.67 29.36
N GLN A 317 -4.71 -14.43 28.23
CA GLN A 317 -3.26 -14.19 28.20
C GLN A 317 -2.89 -12.92 28.97
N TYR A 318 -3.69 -11.86 28.83
CA TYR A 318 -3.51 -10.62 29.59
C TYR A 318 -3.56 -10.88 31.10
N ARG A 319 -4.59 -11.62 31.56
CA ARG A 319 -4.76 -12.00 32.97
C ARG A 319 -3.64 -12.90 33.50
N GLN A 320 -3.01 -13.70 32.63
CA GLN A 320 -1.85 -14.53 32.97
C GLN A 320 -0.52 -13.75 32.99
N GLY A 321 -0.55 -12.42 32.79
CA GLY A 321 0.64 -11.58 32.87
C GLY A 321 1.46 -11.54 31.58
N ALA A 322 0.83 -11.74 30.41
CA ALA A 322 1.53 -11.71 29.12
C ALA A 322 2.31 -10.40 28.84
N LEU A 323 1.95 -9.29 29.50
CA LEU A 323 2.65 -8.00 29.40
C LEU A 323 3.60 -7.70 30.58
N GLU A 324 3.62 -8.57 31.58
CA GLU A 324 4.49 -8.48 32.77
C GLU A 324 5.75 -9.36 32.62
N THR A 325 6.04 -9.84 31.41
CA THR A 325 7.25 -10.61 31.09
C THR A 325 8.48 -9.70 30.96
N ASP A 326 9.68 -10.29 30.96
CA ASP A 326 10.97 -9.58 30.77
C ASP A 326 11.25 -8.47 31.79
N GLY A 327 10.84 -8.68 33.04
CA GLY A 327 11.12 -7.76 34.15
C GLY A 327 10.24 -6.50 34.18
N ARG A 328 9.17 -6.44 33.37
CA ARG A 328 8.20 -5.35 33.45
C ARG A 328 7.28 -5.49 34.65
N ARG A 329 6.83 -4.34 35.16
CA ARG A 329 5.74 -4.27 36.14
C ARG A 329 4.63 -3.37 35.59
N VAL A 330 3.41 -3.69 35.97
CA VAL A 330 2.25 -2.88 35.63
C VAL A 330 2.00 -1.80 36.68
N LEU A 331 1.71 -0.59 36.22
CA LEU A 331 1.26 0.53 37.03
C LEU A 331 -0.17 0.85 36.62
N ARG A 332 -1.12 0.78 37.57
CA ARG A 332 -2.54 0.99 37.32
C ARG A 332 -3.05 2.24 38.02
N VAL A 333 -3.81 3.05 37.31
CA VAL A 333 -4.67 4.09 37.90
C VAL A 333 -6.12 3.73 37.63
N TRP A 334 -6.86 3.47 38.71
CA TRP A 334 -8.26 3.05 38.67
C TRP A 334 -9.18 4.25 38.67
N VAL A 335 -10.19 4.22 37.80
CA VAL A 335 -11.18 5.27 37.66
C VAL A 335 -12.58 4.64 37.61
N GLY A 336 -13.46 5.05 38.53
CA GLY A 336 -14.79 4.47 38.71
C GLY A 336 -15.81 5.00 37.68
N SER A 337 -16.77 4.15 37.35
CA SER A 337 -17.80 4.43 36.34
C SER A 337 -18.69 5.62 36.72
N GLU A 338 -18.91 5.83 38.00
CA GLU A 338 -19.79 6.86 38.57
C GLU A 338 -19.35 8.29 38.25
N VAL A 339 -18.04 8.50 38.07
CA VAL A 339 -17.47 9.78 37.63
C VAL A 339 -17.23 9.78 36.13
N LEU A 340 -16.86 8.63 35.55
CA LEU A 340 -16.46 8.53 34.14
C LEU A 340 -17.61 8.69 33.17
N PHE A 341 -18.73 8.02 33.43
CA PHE A 341 -19.74 7.78 32.42
C PHE A 341 -21.11 8.30 32.86
N GLU A 342 -21.84 8.86 31.90
CA GLU A 342 -23.28 9.09 32.01
C GLU A 342 -24.00 8.29 30.93
N LYS A 343 -25.23 7.87 31.23
CA LYS A 343 -26.09 7.22 30.25
C LYS A 343 -26.90 8.27 29.50
N SER A 344 -26.78 8.26 28.18
CA SER A 344 -27.63 9.03 27.29
C SER A 344 -29.06 8.46 27.28
N ALA A 345 -30.02 9.22 26.74
CA ALA A 345 -31.43 8.85 26.68
C ALA A 345 -31.70 7.55 25.89
N ASP A 346 -30.78 7.17 25.01
CA ASP A 346 -30.75 5.92 24.25
C ASP A 346 -30.08 4.76 25.01
N GLY A 347 -29.73 4.96 26.28
CA GLY A 347 -29.11 3.96 27.15
C GLY A 347 -27.62 3.73 26.91
N LYS A 348 -26.98 4.46 25.97
CA LYS A 348 -25.55 4.36 25.69
C LYS A 348 -24.74 5.18 26.68
N GLU A 349 -23.64 4.60 27.16
CA GLU A 349 -22.68 5.33 27.99
C GLU A 349 -21.83 6.29 27.16
N ARG A 350 -21.58 7.48 27.70
CA ARG A 350 -20.67 8.50 27.16
C ARG A 350 -19.84 9.10 28.28
N LEU A 351 -18.65 9.61 27.96
CA LEU A 351 -17.79 10.26 28.93
C LEU A 351 -18.39 11.60 29.39
N THR A 352 -18.45 11.81 30.71
CA THR A 352 -18.81 13.10 31.30
C THR A 352 -17.63 14.08 31.26
N ASP A 353 -17.87 15.37 31.45
CA ASP A 353 -16.79 16.36 31.59
C ASP A 353 -15.88 16.08 32.79
N SER A 354 -16.46 15.72 33.93
CA SER A 354 -15.71 15.32 35.12
C SER A 354 -14.93 14.02 34.88
N GLY A 355 -15.49 13.09 34.11
CA GLY A 355 -14.84 11.86 33.68
C GLY A 355 -13.62 12.12 32.81
N ARG A 356 -13.74 13.04 31.85
CA ARG A 356 -12.63 13.52 31.02
C ARG A 356 -11.49 14.11 31.87
N GLN A 357 -11.81 15.01 32.80
CA GLN A 357 -10.83 15.59 33.73
C GLN A 357 -10.17 14.53 34.63
N ARG A 358 -10.92 13.48 35.01
CA ARG A 358 -10.38 12.38 35.81
C ARG A 358 -9.43 11.50 34.99
N LEU A 359 -9.73 11.25 33.72
CA LEU A 359 -8.82 10.58 32.78
C LEU A 359 -7.55 11.40 32.56
N ASP A 360 -7.66 12.73 32.44
CA ASP A 360 -6.49 13.61 32.33
C ASP A 360 -5.59 13.51 33.56
N SER A 361 -6.20 13.56 34.75
CA SER A 361 -5.49 13.45 36.02
C SER A 361 -4.80 12.09 36.16
N ALA A 362 -5.47 11.01 35.72
CA ALA A 362 -4.91 9.67 35.70
C ALA A 362 -3.75 9.56 34.70
N MET A 363 -3.87 10.15 33.51
CA MET A 363 -2.83 10.20 32.49
C MET A 363 -1.59 10.94 32.98
N GLY A 364 -1.75 11.97 33.80
CA GLY A 364 -0.64 12.74 34.38
C GLY A 364 0.42 11.88 35.08
N ALA A 365 0.02 10.74 35.68
CA ALA A 365 0.94 9.80 36.31
C ALA A 365 1.87 9.08 35.31
N PHE A 366 1.46 9.02 34.03
CA PHE A 366 2.11 8.23 32.99
C PHE A 366 2.87 9.05 31.94
N LEU A 367 2.66 10.36 31.85
CA LEU A 367 3.33 11.24 30.88
C LEU A 367 4.87 11.23 30.97
N LYS A 368 5.42 10.79 32.11
CA LYS A 368 6.87 10.65 32.32
C LYS A 368 7.49 9.42 31.65
N TYR A 369 6.68 8.46 31.20
CA TYR A 369 7.17 7.23 30.57
C TYR A 369 7.33 7.41 29.05
N PRO A 370 8.27 6.69 28.41
CA PRO A 370 8.46 6.74 26.96
C PRO A 370 7.17 6.41 26.20
N ARG A 371 6.97 7.03 25.03
CA ARG A 371 5.75 6.87 24.22
C ARG A 371 5.55 5.46 23.66
N ASN A 372 6.62 4.67 23.55
CA ASN A 372 6.61 3.27 23.14
C ASN A 372 6.44 2.30 24.33
N THR A 373 6.05 2.80 25.50
CA THR A 373 5.72 1.95 26.65
C THR A 373 4.33 1.36 26.44
N PRO A 374 4.15 0.02 26.55
CA PRO A 374 2.83 -0.58 26.39
C PRO A 374 1.83 0.00 27.37
N PHE A 375 0.70 0.45 26.83
CA PHE A 375 -0.39 1.08 27.56
C PHE A 375 -1.69 0.37 27.21
N VAL A 376 -2.39 -0.10 28.24
CA VAL A 376 -3.69 -0.74 28.11
C VAL A 376 -4.74 0.05 28.87
N VAL A 377 -5.84 0.32 28.19
CA VAL A 377 -7.08 0.82 28.79
C VAL A 377 -7.92 -0.40 29.16
N GLU A 378 -7.91 -0.76 30.43
CA GLU A 378 -8.66 -1.88 30.98
C GLU A 378 -10.11 -1.45 31.26
N GLY A 379 -11.08 -2.12 30.65
CA GLY A 379 -12.50 -1.85 30.86
C GLY A 379 -13.14 -2.85 31.82
N TYR A 380 -14.01 -2.36 32.69
CA TYR A 380 -14.72 -3.17 33.67
C TYR A 380 -16.20 -2.83 33.77
N ALA A 381 -17.03 -3.84 33.95
CA ALA A 381 -18.48 -3.73 34.10
C ALA A 381 -19.01 -4.77 35.12
N GLY A 382 -19.75 -4.30 36.12
CA GLY A 382 -20.34 -5.15 37.17
C GLY A 382 -21.71 -5.75 36.81
N GLY A 383 -22.55 -5.01 36.08
CA GLY A 383 -23.95 -5.36 35.80
C GLY A 383 -24.16 -6.31 34.61
N GLY A 384 -25.26 -7.07 34.65
CA GLY A 384 -25.71 -7.95 33.56
C GLY A 384 -25.14 -9.38 33.58
N THR A 385 -25.36 -10.10 32.49
CA THR A 385 -24.79 -11.43 32.22
C THR A 385 -23.30 -11.36 31.88
N ASN A 386 -22.61 -12.51 31.80
CA ASN A 386 -21.19 -12.53 31.42
C ASN A 386 -20.93 -11.90 30.03
N ALA A 387 -21.81 -12.16 29.07
CA ALA A 387 -21.69 -11.60 27.72
C ALA A 387 -21.92 -10.08 27.72
N GLU A 388 -22.97 -9.61 28.40
CA GLU A 388 -23.26 -8.17 28.53
C GLU A 388 -22.13 -7.42 29.25
N ARG A 389 -21.54 -8.02 30.28
CA ARG A 389 -20.36 -7.44 30.96
C ARG A 389 -19.16 -7.28 30.04
N LEU A 390 -18.87 -8.25 29.18
CA LEU A 390 -17.75 -8.16 28.24
C LEU A 390 -18.00 -7.08 27.18
N VAL A 391 -19.23 -6.95 26.70
CA VAL A 391 -19.61 -5.89 25.76
C VAL A 391 -19.49 -4.51 26.42
N ALA A 392 -20.06 -4.33 27.62
CA ALA A 392 -20.01 -3.07 28.36
C ALA A 392 -18.57 -2.67 28.74
N SER A 393 -17.77 -3.62 29.24
CA SER A 393 -16.36 -3.36 29.54
C SER A 393 -15.56 -2.96 28.30
N ARG A 394 -15.79 -3.60 27.14
CA ARG A 394 -15.16 -3.21 25.87
C ARG A 394 -15.53 -1.79 25.48
N GLN A 395 -16.82 -1.45 25.53
CA GLN A 395 -17.30 -0.11 25.18
C GLN A 395 -16.67 0.97 26.07
N ARG A 396 -16.60 0.75 27.39
CA ARG A 396 -15.98 1.69 28.34
C ARG A 396 -14.49 1.90 28.07
N ALA A 397 -13.76 0.83 27.80
CA ALA A 397 -12.34 0.92 27.44
C ALA A 397 -12.13 1.69 26.13
N GLN A 398 -12.98 1.46 25.12
CA GLN A 398 -12.93 2.17 23.84
C GLN A 398 -13.19 3.67 24.01
N LEU A 399 -14.25 4.05 24.74
CA LEU A 399 -14.55 5.46 25.02
C LEU A 399 -13.38 6.19 25.69
N ALA A 400 -12.76 5.55 26.69
CA ALA A 400 -11.59 6.11 27.34
C ALA A 400 -10.37 6.17 26.39
N ARG A 401 -10.08 5.11 25.63
CA ARG A 401 -9.00 5.09 24.63
C ARG A 401 -9.15 6.20 23.59
N ASP A 402 -10.33 6.34 23.00
CA ASP A 402 -10.60 7.31 21.94
C ASP A 402 -10.43 8.74 22.46
N TYR A 403 -10.89 9.01 23.68
CA TYR A 403 -10.63 10.28 24.35
C TYR A 403 -9.14 10.55 24.53
N LEU A 404 -8.39 9.56 25.05
CA LEU A 404 -6.96 9.72 25.28
C LEU A 404 -6.17 9.92 23.97
N LEU A 405 -6.51 9.19 22.90
CA LEU A 405 -5.92 9.38 21.56
C LEU A 405 -6.23 10.75 20.96
N SER A 406 -7.44 11.28 21.21
CA SER A 406 -7.83 12.60 20.71
C SER A 406 -7.06 13.76 21.36
N LYS A 407 -6.55 13.56 22.58
CA LYS A 407 -5.96 14.61 23.41
C LYS A 407 -4.45 14.49 23.58
N TYR A 408 -3.92 13.28 23.60
CA TYR A 408 -2.51 13.00 23.82
C TYR A 408 -1.90 12.36 22.57
N PRO A 409 -0.66 12.73 22.21
CA PRO A 409 0.02 12.17 21.03
C PRO A 409 0.60 10.78 21.35
N LEU A 410 -0.30 9.85 21.69
CA LEU A 410 -0.01 8.43 21.94
C LEU A 410 0.08 7.69 20.61
N ASP A 411 0.96 6.70 20.54
CA ASP A 411 1.06 5.82 19.38
C ASP A 411 -0.04 4.73 19.49
N PRO A 412 -0.98 4.63 18.54
CA PRO A 412 -2.03 3.61 18.56
C PRO A 412 -1.49 2.18 18.64
N SER A 413 -0.29 1.94 18.12
CA SER A 413 0.38 0.62 18.12
C SER A 413 0.76 0.15 19.52
N TYR A 414 0.87 1.08 20.47
CA TYR A 414 1.23 0.81 21.86
C TYR A 414 0.06 1.04 22.84
N LEU A 415 -1.15 1.29 22.32
CA LEU A 415 -2.36 1.56 23.11
C LEU A 415 -3.50 0.58 22.78
N ALA A 416 -3.74 -0.38 23.66
CA ALA A 416 -4.83 -1.35 23.53
C ALA A 416 -6.00 -1.12 24.48
N VAL A 417 -7.10 -1.81 24.18
CA VAL A 417 -8.25 -1.99 25.08
C VAL A 417 -8.32 -3.42 25.57
N MET A 418 -8.60 -3.63 26.85
CA MET A 418 -8.83 -4.96 27.42
C MET A 418 -10.17 -5.03 28.12
N PRO A 419 -11.17 -5.76 27.57
CA PRO A 419 -12.46 -5.96 28.24
C PRO A 419 -12.34 -7.06 29.30
N LEU A 420 -12.28 -6.68 30.58
CA LEU A 420 -12.00 -7.62 31.67
C LEU A 420 -13.24 -8.06 32.45
N GLY A 421 -14.44 -7.64 32.02
CA GLY A 421 -15.69 -7.96 32.72
C GLY A 421 -15.70 -7.33 34.11
N ARG A 422 -15.99 -8.11 35.15
CA ARG A 422 -16.03 -7.59 36.54
C ARG A 422 -14.76 -7.85 37.34
N ASP A 423 -13.95 -8.83 36.94
CA ASP A 423 -12.87 -9.35 37.77
C ASP A 423 -11.66 -8.43 37.64
N ALA A 424 -11.28 -7.80 38.76
CA ALA A 424 -10.29 -6.74 38.81
C ALA A 424 -9.36 -6.94 40.03
N PRO A 425 -8.46 -7.93 39.99
CA PRO A 425 -7.52 -8.17 41.08
C PRO A 425 -6.63 -6.94 41.29
N GLY A 426 -6.52 -6.48 42.54
CA GLY A 426 -5.77 -5.27 42.88
C GLY A 426 -6.53 -3.96 42.68
N SER A 427 -7.84 -4.02 42.37
CA SER A 427 -8.70 -2.83 42.40
C SER A 427 -8.85 -2.29 43.83
N PRO A 428 -9.10 -0.99 44.01
CA PRO A 428 -9.43 -0.40 45.31
C PRO A 428 -10.65 -1.03 46.00
N ALA A 429 -11.52 -1.70 45.22
CA ALA A 429 -12.73 -2.36 45.72
C ALA A 429 -12.54 -3.86 46.01
N GLY A 430 -11.30 -4.36 46.05
CA GLY A 430 -11.01 -5.68 46.61
C GLY A 430 -11.25 -6.87 45.68
N GLY A 431 -11.17 -6.68 44.36
CA GLY A 431 -11.19 -7.78 43.38
C GLY A 431 -12.27 -7.66 42.30
N GLN A 432 -13.18 -6.71 42.43
CA GLN A 432 -14.10 -6.32 41.37
C GLN A 432 -13.99 -4.84 41.07
N TRP A 433 -14.34 -4.43 39.85
CA TRP A 433 -14.35 -3.03 39.46
C TRP A 433 -15.48 -2.73 38.50
N ASP A 434 -15.93 -1.48 38.51
CA ASP A 434 -16.90 -0.94 37.57
C ASP A 434 -16.36 0.40 37.08
N GLY A 435 -15.92 0.47 35.83
CA GLY A 435 -15.21 1.65 35.29
C GLY A 435 -14.06 1.28 34.37
N VAL A 436 -12.98 2.04 34.45
CA VAL A 436 -11.77 1.84 33.63
C VAL A 436 -10.53 1.87 34.52
N ALA A 437 -9.48 1.13 34.16
CA ALA A 437 -8.13 1.35 34.69
C ALA A 437 -7.16 1.66 33.55
N LEU A 438 -6.29 2.64 33.78
CA LEU A 438 -5.19 2.97 32.89
C LEU A 438 -3.96 2.18 33.37
N ALA A 439 -3.50 1.23 32.56
CA ALA A 439 -2.43 0.29 32.92
C ALA A 439 -1.21 0.47 32.01
N VAL A 440 -0.07 0.88 32.57
CA VAL A 440 1.20 1.06 31.82
C VAL A 440 2.22 0.04 32.30
N PHE A 441 2.89 -0.63 31.34
CA PHE A 441 3.84 -1.70 31.61
C PHE A 441 5.28 -1.21 31.47
N VAL A 442 5.91 -0.91 32.60
CA VAL A 442 7.24 -0.26 32.66
C VAL A 442 8.33 -1.28 32.97
N GLN A 443 9.50 -1.14 32.35
CA GLN A 443 10.69 -1.91 32.74
C GLN A 443 11.14 -1.51 34.16
N ARG A 444 11.63 -2.51 34.92
CA ARG A 444 12.19 -2.31 36.25
C ARG A 444 13.48 -1.49 36.24
#